data_AF-A0A800IP16-F1
#
_entry.id   AF-A0A800IP16-F1
#
_cell.length_a   1.000
_cell.length_b   1.000
_cell.length_c   1.000
_cell.angle_alpha   90.00
_cell.angle_beta   90.00
_cell.angle_gamma   90.00
#
_symmetry.space_group_name_H-M   'P 1'
#
loop_
_entity.id
_entity.type
_entity.pdbx_description
1 polymer ?
#
loop_
_entity_poly.entity_id
_entity_poly.type
_entity_poly.pdbx_seq_one_letter_code
_entity_poly.pdbx_strand_id
1 'polypeptide(L)' 'MTTGTVAEHCEVTYETVKNWIRRDKLPAYETPGGHHRILITECSEFLERFKMSVLQEIVEKLYSKKKTRRRTVR' A
#
# COMPACT_ATOMS: atom_id res chain seq x y z
N MET A 1 -5.48 0.46 -3.21
CA MET A 1 -4.73 -0.59 -3.94
C MET A 1 -5.44 -1.93 -3.83
N THR A 2 -5.14 -2.87 -4.72
CA THR A 2 -5.60 -4.27 -4.63
C THR A 2 -4.55 -5.13 -3.93
N THR A 3 -4.95 -6.30 -3.44
CA THR A 3 -4.02 -7.33 -2.92
C THR A 3 -3.03 -7.83 -3.97
N GLY A 4 -3.43 -7.90 -5.25
CA GLY A 4 -2.53 -8.26 -6.35
C GLY A 4 -1.43 -7.20 -6.57
N THR A 5 -1.80 -5.92 -6.52
CA THR A 5 -0.84 -4.81 -6.62
C THR A 5 0.19 -4.85 -5.49
N VAL A 6 -0.25 -5.13 -4.25
CA VAL A 6 0.68 -5.27 -3.11
C VAL A 6 1.58 -6.50 -3.27
N ALA A 7 1.03 -7.62 -3.76
CA ALA A 7 1.78 -8.84 -4.01
C ALA A 7 2.91 -8.63 -5.02
N GLU A 8 2.57 -8.02 -6.16
CA GLU A 8 3.53 -7.67 -7.21
C GLU A 8 4.64 -6.75 -6.70
N HIS A 9 4.28 -5.71 -5.94
CA HIS A 9 5.28 -4.78 -5.44
C HIS A 9 6.16 -5.32 -4.31
N CYS A 10 5.64 -6.23 -3.48
CA CYS A 10 6.44 -6.87 -2.43
C CYS A 10 7.19 -8.11 -2.93
N GLU A 11 7.01 -8.50 -4.20
CA GLU A 11 7.47 -9.78 -4.75
C GLU A 11 7.02 -10.99 -3.91
N VAL A 12 5.81 -10.93 -3.36
CA VAL A 12 5.21 -12.03 -2.58
C VAL A 12 4.01 -12.61 -3.32
N THR A 13 3.57 -13.79 -2.89
CA THR A 13 2.35 -14.37 -3.44
C THR A 13 1.10 -13.62 -2.96
N TYR A 14 0.05 -13.67 -3.77
CA TYR A 14 -1.28 -13.17 -3.39
C TYR A 14 -1.79 -13.76 -2.08
N GLU A 15 -1.46 -15.02 -1.79
CA GLU A 15 -1.83 -15.70 -0.54
C GLU A 15 -1.12 -15.11 0.67
N THR A 16 0.14 -14.71 0.53
CA THR A 16 0.89 -14.01 1.57
C THR A 16 0.19 -12.70 1.96
N VAL A 17 -0.26 -11.92 0.97
CA VAL A 17 -1.01 -10.67 1.25
C VAL A 17 -2.35 -10.95 1.92
N LYS A 18 -3.11 -11.96 1.45
CA LYS A 18 -4.35 -12.38 2.13
C LYS A 18 -4.08 -12.81 3.57
N ASN A 19 -2.98 -13.51 3.83
CA ASN A 19 -2.61 -13.93 5.18
C ASN A 19 -2.22 -12.76 6.08
N TRP A 20 -1.64 -11.67 5.54
CA TRP A 20 -1.42 -10.45 6.30
C TRP A 20 -2.72 -9.77 6.70
N ILE A 21 -3.70 -9.72 5.80
CA ILE A 21 -5.03 -9.16 6.07
C ILE A 21 -5.77 -10.00 7.11
N ARG A 22 -5.86 -11.33 6.91
CA ARG A 22 -6.56 -12.27 7.81
C ARG A 22 -6.00 -12.30 9.23
N ARG A 23 -4.74 -11.90 9.41
CA ARG A 23 -4.06 -11.83 10.71
C ARG A 23 -4.05 -10.41 11.28
N ASP A 24 -4.85 -9.50 10.73
CA ASP A 24 -4.93 -8.08 11.11
C ASP A 24 -3.57 -7.37 11.12
N LYS A 25 -2.63 -7.84 10.29
CA LYS A 25 -1.32 -7.20 10.15
C LYS A 25 -1.34 -6.08 9.12
N LEU A 26 -2.13 -6.26 8.06
CA LEU A 26 -2.30 -5.29 7.00
C LEU A 26 -3.77 -4.87 6.91
N PRO A 27 -4.11 -3.64 7.34
CA PRO A 27 -5.48 -3.14 7.27
C PRO A 27 -6.00 -3.09 5.84
N ALA A 28 -7.18 -3.67 5.63
CA ALA A 28 -7.90 -3.66 4.36
C ALA A 28 -9.40 -3.62 4.62
N TYR A 29 -10.15 -3.04 3.69
CA TYR A 29 -11.61 -3.11 3.69
C TYR A 29 -12.09 -3.92 2.49
N GLU A 30 -13.18 -4.66 2.67
CA GLU A 30 -13.83 -5.39 1.59
C GLU A 30 -14.87 -4.51 0.89
N THR A 31 -14.89 -4.56 -0.43
CA THR A 31 -16.02 -4.02 -1.20
C THR A 31 -17.19 -5.02 -1.16
N PRO A 32 -18.43 -4.61 -1.47
CA PRO A 32 -19.58 -5.53 -1.54
C PRO A 32 -19.39 -6.76 -2.45
N GLY A 33 -18.43 -6.72 -3.38
CA GLY A 33 -18.05 -7.86 -4.24
C GLY A 33 -16.94 -8.76 -3.69
N GLY A 34 -16.53 -8.59 -2.43
CA GLY A 34 -15.48 -9.41 -1.79
C GLY A 34 -14.04 -9.05 -2.18
N HIS A 35 -13.83 -7.92 -2.87
CA HIS A 35 -12.48 -7.47 -3.19
C HIS A 35 -11.88 -6.66 -2.05
N HIS A 36 -10.66 -7.02 -1.68
CA HIS A 36 -9.90 -6.29 -0.68
C HIS A 36 -9.30 -5.01 -1.26
N ARG A 37 -9.48 -3.91 -0.53
CA ARG A 37 -8.91 -2.60 -0.81
C ARG A 37 -8.00 -2.20 0.34
N ILE A 38 -6.76 -1.90 -0.01
CA ILE A 38 -5.71 -1.51 0.93
C ILE A 38 -5.41 -0.03 0.68
N LEU A 39 -5.42 0.78 1.73
CA LEU A 39 -5.02 2.18 1.64
C LEU A 39 -3.50 2.26 1.48
N ILE A 40 -3.03 3.24 0.71
CA ILE A 40 -1.59 3.40 0.45
C ILE A 40 -0.84 3.74 1.75
N THR A 41 -1.45 4.54 2.63
CA THR A 41 -0.91 4.90 3.95
C THR A 41 -0.69 3.66 4.81
N GLU A 42 -1.73 2.86 4.98
CA GLU A 42 -1.70 1.61 5.76
C GLU A 42 -0.66 0.62 5.20
N CYS A 43 -0.59 0.53 3.87
CA CYS A 43 0.43 -0.29 3.21
C CYS A 43 1.84 0.22 3.53
N SER A 44 2.07 1.54 3.43
CA SER A 44 3.36 2.16 3.72
C SER A 44 3.79 1.93 5.17
N GLU A 45 2.91 2.21 6.12
CA GLU A 45 3.18 2.04 7.55
C GLU A 45 3.45 0.56 7.90
N PHE A 46 2.70 -0.36 7.30
CA PHE A 46 2.96 -1.79 7.43
C PHE A 46 4.38 -2.15 6.95
N LEU A 47 4.79 -1.67 5.78
CA LEU A 47 6.10 -2.03 5.22
C LEU A 47 7.25 -1.45 6.01
N GLU A 48 7.12 -0.21 6.49
CA GLU A 48 8.09 0.42 7.40
C GLU A 48 8.20 -0.37 8.71
N ARG A 49 7.05 -0.73 9.30
CA ARG A 49 6.99 -1.54 10.53
C ARG A 49 7.69 -2.90 10.38
N PHE A 50 7.58 -3.52 9.21
CA PHE A 50 8.19 -4.83 8.92
C PHE A 50 9.53 -4.75 8.18
N LYS A 51 10.10 -3.54 8.00
CA LYS A 51 11.38 -3.27 7.33
C LYS A 51 11.47 -3.89 5.92
N MET A 52 10.36 -3.89 5.18
CA MET A 52 10.32 -4.37 3.79
C MET A 52 10.73 -3.24 2.84
N SER A 53 11.97 -3.28 2.36
CA SER A 53 12.64 -2.19 1.62
C SER A 53 12.21 -2.03 0.15
N VAL A 54 11.57 -3.02 -0.46
CA VAL A 54 11.29 -3.04 -1.91
C VAL A 54 10.23 -2.01 -2.34
N LEU A 55 9.43 -1.50 -1.39
CA LEU A 55 8.31 -0.59 -1.68
C LEU A 55 8.56 0.88 -1.35
N GLN A 56 9.64 1.20 -0.62
CA GLN A 56 9.93 2.57 -0.19
C GLN A 56 10.08 3.52 -1.39
N GLU A 57 10.79 3.08 -2.44
CA GLU A 57 11.01 3.90 -3.64
C GLU A 57 9.72 4.27 -4.39
N ILE A 58 8.72 3.36 -4.44
CA ILE A 58 7.47 3.61 -5.17
C ILE A 58 6.55 4.52 -4.36
N VAL A 59 6.47 4.30 -3.04
CA VAL A 59 5.74 5.20 -2.14
C VAL A 59 6.33 6.61 -2.22
N GLU A 60 7.65 6.76 -2.19
CA GLU A 60 8.33 8.05 -2.36
C GLU A 60 8.00 8.72 -3.71
N LYS A 61 8.02 7.97 -4.81
CA LYS A 61 7.65 8.48 -6.15
C LYS A 61 6.18 8.90 -6.24
N LEU A 62 5.27 8.16 -5.61
CA LEU A 62 3.83 8.48 -5.56
C LEU A 62 3.53 9.69 -4.67
N TYR A 63 4.22 9.83 -3.53
CA TYR A 63 4.07 10.97 -2.64
C TYR A 63 4.74 12.24 -3.18
N SER A 64 5.87 12.13 -3.89
CA SER A 64 6.55 13.28 -4.51
C SER A 64 5.67 14.02 -5.54
N LYS A 65 4.83 13.30 -6.31
CA LYS A 65 3.90 13.92 -7.27
C LYS A 65 2.80 14.79 -6.64
N LYS A 66 2.46 14.61 -5.36
CA LYS A 66 1.42 15.41 -4.69
C LYS A 66 1.92 16.77 -4.18
N LYS A 67 3.22 17.02 -4.11
CA LYS A 67 3.79 18.27 -3.58
C LYS A 67 3.86 19.41 -4.60
N THR A 68 3.69 19.13 -5.90
CA THR A 68 3.82 20.13 -6.98
C THR A 68 2.53 20.92 -7.27
N ARG A 69 1.47 20.79 -6.45
CA ARG A 69 0.28 21.67 -6.48
C ARG A 69 0.25 22.71 -5.36
N ARG A 70 1.41 23.23 -4.95
CA ARG A 70 1.48 24.57 -4.36
C ARG A 70 2.10 25.51 -5.39
N ARG A 71 1.27 25.99 -6.32
CA ARG A 71 1.54 27.26 -7.00
C ARG A 71 0.90 28.36 -6.15
N THR A 72 1.79 29.21 -5.66
CA THR A 72 1.59 30.54 -5.08
C THR A 72 0.59 31.35 -5.89
N VAL A 73 -0.32 32.06 -5.23
CA VAL A 73 -0.79 33.38 -5.71
C VAL A 73 -0.81 34.31 -4.50
N ARG A 74 -0.06 35.38 -4.64
CA ARG A 74 0.06 36.54 -3.76
C ARG A 74 -0.92 37.60 -4.26
#